data_AF-A0A9P5W1I2-F1
#
_entry.id   AF-A0A9P5W1I2-F1
#
_cell.length_a   1.000
_cell.length_b   1.000
_cell.length_c   1.000
_cell.angle_alpha   90.00
_cell.angle_beta   90.00
_cell.angle_gamma   90.00
#
_symmetry.space_group_name_H-M   'P 1'
#
loop_
_entity.id
_entity.type
_entity.pdbx_description
1 polymer ?
#
loop_
_entity_poly.entity_id
_entity_poly.type
_entity_poly.pdbx_seq_one_letter_code
_entity_poly.pdbx_strand_id
1 'polypeptide(L)'
;MKIAIYSFTAGAVALSATALGFPTMYKRAIEQTKALACAAESIVSGVVTPHCSNVAAMDVGAIREVWVEDMIVDFLSGDVHTMDISSSRFFSNLLPVPGVKWAKTESTQRVTVVDNGNPIATFNTPSSPGTVTGSSYVGVVNKCPLKINPGQEENFVAFMVAILTKPEHTYSIRGDIHASLQVNIPFTDLQTSLTTPRIAFDSPVTLKGFNSFPKVDFVKLDDFAFDPATGVYTLTATINIHNLSQFVLSLGEIIFRVADKTGSVVGLATVKDMKLKMGDNHVTGIVTGTSKEMYDTLTTTGDTIIFQGFDGSSPNPILAKSLTPLRVPMYVPPLSPPKA
;
A
#
# COMPACT_ATOMS: atom_id res chain seq x y z
N MET A 1 -49.90 -23.27 -0.35
CA MET A 1 -48.77 -24.06 -0.88
C MET A 1 -47.49 -23.36 -0.44
N LYS A 2 -46.84 -23.91 0.59
CA LYS A 2 -45.58 -23.40 1.14
C LYS A 2 -44.44 -24.05 0.36
N ILE A 3 -43.48 -23.28 -0.13
CA ILE A 3 -42.19 -23.81 -0.59
C ILE A 3 -41.12 -23.12 0.24
N ALA A 4 -40.42 -23.95 1.01
CA ALA A 4 -39.43 -23.61 1.99
C ALA A 4 -38.09 -23.26 1.34
N ILE A 5 -37.41 -22.26 1.90
CA ILE A 5 -36.00 -21.97 1.65
C ILE A 5 -35.22 -22.92 2.55
N TYR A 6 -34.64 -23.96 1.96
CA TYR A 6 -33.70 -24.84 2.67
C TYR A 6 -32.34 -24.16 2.80
N SER A 7 -31.90 -24.11 4.04
CA SER A 7 -30.56 -23.89 4.55
C SER A 7 -29.50 -24.74 3.84
N PHE A 8 -28.36 -24.12 3.50
CA PHE A 8 -27.09 -24.82 3.31
C PHE A 8 -26.08 -24.25 4.32
N THR A 9 -25.85 -25.01 5.38
CA THR A 9 -24.74 -24.87 6.31
C THR A 9 -23.74 -26.00 6.07
N ALA A 10 -22.47 -25.59 5.95
CA ALA A 10 -21.23 -26.28 6.28
C ALA A 10 -20.81 -27.55 5.50
N GLY A 11 -19.66 -27.41 4.84
CA GLY A 11 -18.77 -28.49 4.41
C GLY A 11 -17.40 -27.91 4.08
N ALA A 12 -16.51 -27.87 5.08
CA ALA A 12 -15.15 -27.37 4.97
C ALA A 12 -14.23 -28.41 4.31
N VAL A 13 -13.36 -27.99 3.39
CA VAL A 13 -12.06 -28.64 3.16
C VAL A 13 -11.02 -27.55 2.93
N ALA A 14 -9.92 -27.69 3.65
CA ALA A 14 -8.77 -26.81 3.68
C ALA A 14 -8.16 -26.58 2.29
N LEU A 15 -8.18 -25.33 1.86
CA LEU A 15 -7.13 -24.75 1.05
C LEU A 15 -6.59 -23.59 1.88
N SER A 16 -5.33 -23.65 2.26
CA SER A 16 -4.54 -22.49 2.68
C SER A 16 -4.38 -21.56 1.48
N ALA A 17 -5.49 -20.97 1.05
CA ALA A 17 -5.51 -19.83 0.18
C ALA A 17 -5.38 -18.62 1.10
N THR A 18 -4.36 -17.81 0.90
CA THR A 18 -4.29 -16.43 1.36
C THR A 18 -5.47 -15.67 0.74
N ALA A 19 -6.68 -15.88 1.25
CA ALA A 19 -7.84 -15.09 0.91
C ALA A 19 -7.59 -13.70 1.47
N LEU A 20 -7.15 -12.80 0.59
CA LEU A 20 -7.17 -11.36 0.83
C LEU A 20 -8.61 -11.03 1.25
N GLY A 21 -8.79 -10.52 2.47
CA GLY A 21 -10.11 -10.09 2.94
C GLY A 21 -10.64 -9.02 2.00
N PHE A 22 -11.66 -9.37 1.22
CA PHE A 22 -12.24 -8.48 0.22
C PHE A 22 -13.01 -7.36 0.91
N PRO A 23 -12.68 -6.08 0.69
CA PRO A 23 -13.51 -5.00 1.19
C PRO A 23 -14.81 -4.94 0.38
N THR A 24 -15.94 -5.15 1.05
CA THR A 24 -17.26 -4.89 0.46
C THR A 24 -17.49 -3.38 0.40
N MET A 25 -17.70 -2.84 -0.80
CA MET A 25 -18.10 -1.44 -0.97
C MET A 25 -19.55 -1.21 -0.53
N TYR A 26 -19.76 -0.21 0.33
CA TYR A 26 -21.11 0.26 0.67
C TYR A 26 -21.59 1.25 -0.39
N LYS A 27 -22.57 0.83 -1.18
CA LYS A 27 -23.26 1.70 -2.14
C LYS A 27 -23.89 2.88 -1.36
N ARG A 28 -23.75 4.12 -1.83
CA ARG A 28 -24.75 5.14 -1.48
C ARG A 28 -26.10 4.66 -2.03
N ALA A 29 -27.11 4.56 -1.15
CA ALA A 29 -28.44 4.09 -1.51
C ALA A 29 -29.08 5.06 -2.51
N ILE A 30 -29.06 4.72 -3.80
CA ILE A 30 -29.74 5.47 -4.87
C ILE A 30 -30.36 4.48 -5.88
N GLU A 31 -31.48 4.90 -6.48
CA GLU A 31 -32.39 4.17 -7.36
C GLU A 31 -31.74 3.71 -8.69
N GLN A 32 -31.17 2.50 -8.69
CA GLN A 32 -30.55 1.85 -9.87
C GLN A 32 -31.40 1.91 -11.17
N THR A 33 -32.72 2.01 -11.03
CA THR A 33 -33.68 2.15 -12.13
C THR A 33 -33.48 3.43 -12.93
N LYS A 34 -33.10 4.55 -12.31
CA LYS A 34 -32.85 5.83 -12.99
C LYS A 34 -31.58 5.79 -13.83
N ALA A 35 -30.51 5.20 -13.29
CA ALA A 35 -29.26 5.01 -14.04
C ALA A 35 -29.43 4.11 -15.27
N LEU A 36 -30.16 3.00 -15.13
CA LEU A 36 -30.46 2.09 -16.23
C LEU A 36 -31.34 2.74 -17.30
N ALA A 37 -32.36 3.51 -16.91
CA ALA A 37 -33.20 4.25 -17.85
C ALA A 37 -32.38 5.26 -18.67
N CYS A 38 -31.47 5.98 -18.01
CA CYS A 38 -30.59 6.94 -18.67
C CYS A 38 -29.55 6.30 -19.60
N ALA A 39 -29.02 5.13 -19.23
CA ALA A 39 -28.15 4.36 -20.10
C ALA A 39 -28.90 3.87 -21.35
N ALA A 40 -30.12 3.35 -21.17
CA ALA A 40 -30.97 2.91 -22.28
C ALA A 40 -31.33 4.07 -23.21
N GLU A 41 -31.73 5.22 -22.67
CA GLU A 41 -32.03 6.43 -23.46
C GLU A 41 -30.80 6.91 -24.24
N SER A 42 -29.62 6.89 -23.63
CA SER A 42 -28.37 7.29 -24.30
C SER A 42 -27.97 6.31 -25.41
N ILE A 43 -28.20 5.01 -25.21
CA ILE A 43 -27.94 3.98 -26.24
C ILE A 43 -28.91 4.15 -27.42
N VAL A 44 -30.19 4.40 -27.14
CA VAL A 44 -31.22 4.56 -28.19
C VAL A 44 -31.05 5.87 -28.95
N SER A 45 -30.74 6.97 -28.26
CA SER A 45 -30.63 8.30 -28.87
C SER A 45 -29.26 8.61 -29.45
N GLY A 46 -28.22 7.87 -29.04
CA GLY A 46 -26.82 8.18 -29.34
C GLY A 46 -26.30 9.46 -28.65
N VAL A 47 -27.11 10.10 -27.78
CA VAL A 47 -26.78 11.35 -27.10
C VAL A 47 -26.99 11.19 -25.60
N VAL A 48 -26.00 11.58 -24.81
CA VAL A 48 -26.14 11.60 -23.34
C VAL A 48 -26.67 12.95 -22.92
N THR A 49 -27.92 12.98 -22.47
CA THR A 49 -28.54 14.21 -21.98
C THR A 49 -27.80 14.70 -20.72
N PRO A 50 -27.77 16.02 -20.43
CA PRO A 50 -27.19 16.53 -19.18
C PRO A 50 -27.80 15.90 -17.92
N HIS A 51 -29.09 15.56 -17.97
CA HIS A 51 -29.78 14.83 -16.92
C HIS A 51 -29.17 13.43 -16.72
N CYS A 52 -28.97 12.69 -17.81
CA CYS A 52 -28.39 11.35 -17.75
C CYS A 52 -26.90 11.33 -17.45
N SER A 53 -26.15 12.36 -17.84
CA SER A 53 -24.77 12.56 -17.40
C SER A 53 -24.70 12.72 -15.87
N ASN A 54 -25.59 13.54 -15.29
CA ASN A 54 -25.63 13.74 -13.84
C ASN A 54 -26.09 12.48 -13.08
N VAL A 55 -27.11 11.76 -13.59
CA VAL A 55 -27.55 10.49 -13.01
C VAL A 55 -26.45 9.43 -13.11
N ALA A 56 -25.75 9.35 -14.24
CA ALA A 56 -24.63 8.42 -14.40
C ALA A 56 -23.44 8.75 -13.48
N ALA A 57 -23.10 10.04 -13.33
CA ALA A 57 -22.07 10.51 -12.40
C ALA A 57 -22.41 10.22 -10.92
N MET A 58 -23.70 10.26 -10.57
CA MET A 58 -24.19 10.02 -9.21
C MET A 58 -24.45 8.54 -8.87
N ASP A 59 -24.67 7.67 -9.86
CA ASP A 59 -25.30 6.36 -9.62
C ASP A 59 -24.62 5.18 -10.34
N VAL A 60 -23.62 5.43 -11.20
CA VAL A 60 -22.75 4.37 -11.71
C VAL A 60 -21.70 4.04 -10.64
N GLY A 61 -22.19 3.45 -9.54
CA GLY A 61 -21.40 2.57 -8.69
C GLY A 61 -21.03 1.29 -9.46
N ALA A 62 -20.46 1.44 -10.66
CA ALA A 62 -20.00 0.31 -11.46
C ALA A 62 -18.99 -0.49 -10.67
N ILE A 63 -18.13 0.15 -9.89
CA ILE A 63 -17.09 -0.56 -9.18
C ILE A 63 -17.69 -1.22 -7.92
N ARG A 64 -17.64 -2.55 -7.86
CA ARG A 64 -18.02 -3.41 -6.73
C ARG A 64 -16.86 -3.66 -5.78
N GLU A 65 -15.66 -3.69 -6.33
CA GLU A 65 -14.45 -4.03 -5.62
C GLU A 65 -13.26 -3.36 -6.30
N VAL A 66 -12.28 -2.94 -5.51
CA VAL A 66 -11.00 -2.41 -5.98
C VAL A 66 -9.88 -3.17 -5.28
N TRP A 67 -8.90 -3.66 -6.04
CA TRP A 67 -7.63 -4.13 -5.49
C TRP A 67 -6.45 -3.60 -6.30
N VAL A 68 -5.31 -3.49 -5.62
CA VAL A 68 -4.06 -2.98 -6.18
C VAL A 68 -2.98 -4.01 -5.91
N GLU A 69 -2.25 -4.41 -6.95
CA GLU A 69 -1.06 -5.24 -6.84
C GLU A 69 0.18 -4.34 -6.72
N ASP A 70 1.18 -4.78 -5.96
CA ASP A 70 2.50 -4.17 -5.86
C ASP A 70 2.46 -2.63 -5.68
N MET A 71 1.77 -2.15 -4.65
CA MET A 71 1.71 -0.70 -4.43
C MET A 71 3.10 -0.19 -4.03
N ILE A 72 3.70 0.63 -4.88
CA ILE A 72 4.99 1.25 -4.66
C ILE A 72 4.76 2.59 -3.97
N VAL A 73 5.46 2.82 -2.86
CA VAL A 73 5.50 4.10 -2.15
C VAL A 73 6.94 4.57 -2.06
N ASP A 74 7.19 5.77 -2.57
CA ASP A 74 8.53 6.36 -2.70
C ASP A 74 8.61 7.67 -1.90
N PHE A 75 9.35 7.62 -0.79
CA PHE A 75 9.56 8.75 0.13
C PHE A 75 10.68 9.69 -0.32
N LEU A 76 11.29 9.45 -1.49
CA LEU A 76 12.43 10.20 -2.01
C LEU A 76 12.03 11.40 -2.87
N SER A 77 10.75 11.79 -2.88
CA SER A 77 10.20 12.85 -3.74
C SER A 77 10.66 14.29 -3.38
N GLY A 78 11.57 14.46 -2.43
CA GLY A 78 12.18 15.74 -2.06
C GLY A 78 11.29 16.67 -1.22
N ASP A 79 9.98 16.70 -1.46
CA ASP A 79 9.01 17.43 -0.64
C ASP A 79 8.46 16.53 0.47
N VAL A 80 8.69 16.93 1.73
CA VAL A 80 8.35 16.20 2.96
C VAL A 80 6.85 15.95 3.15
N HIS A 81 5.98 16.73 2.50
CA HIS A 81 4.51 16.56 2.54
C HIS A 81 3.97 15.77 1.34
N THR A 82 4.86 15.22 0.53
CA THR A 82 4.50 14.38 -0.61
C THR A 82 5.27 13.08 -0.57
N MET A 83 4.69 12.06 -1.18
CA MET A 83 5.39 10.85 -1.58
C MET A 83 4.84 10.41 -2.91
N ASP A 84 5.65 9.78 -3.73
CA ASP A 84 5.14 9.24 -4.98
C ASP A 84 4.54 7.85 -4.74
N ILE A 85 3.39 7.61 -5.36
CA ILE A 85 2.77 6.29 -5.37
C ILE A 85 2.63 5.78 -6.80
N SER A 86 2.74 4.48 -6.98
CA SER A 86 2.44 3.80 -8.24
C SER A 86 2.02 2.36 -8.00
N SER A 87 1.49 1.72 -9.04
CA SER A 87 1.21 0.29 -9.05
C SER A 87 1.26 -0.22 -10.48
N SER A 88 1.86 -1.40 -10.63
CA SER A 88 1.92 -2.14 -11.90
C SER A 88 0.54 -2.61 -12.35
N ARG A 89 -0.41 -2.78 -11.43
CA ARG A 89 -1.73 -3.30 -11.72
C ARG A 89 -2.77 -2.90 -10.67
N PHE A 90 -3.83 -2.26 -11.13
CA PHE A 90 -5.04 -2.00 -10.38
C PHE A 90 -6.20 -2.72 -11.06
N PHE A 91 -7.08 -3.29 -10.26
CA PHE A 91 -8.26 -3.98 -10.75
C PHE A 91 -9.50 -3.41 -10.11
N SER A 92 -10.55 -3.38 -10.92
CA SER A 92 -11.90 -3.07 -10.46
C SER A 92 -12.91 -4.03 -11.04
N ASN A 93 -13.81 -4.53 -10.21
CA ASN A 93 -14.97 -5.28 -10.67
C ASN A 93 -16.10 -4.31 -11.00
N LEU A 94 -16.37 -4.10 -12.28
CA LEU A 94 -17.49 -3.31 -12.80
C LEU A 94 -18.83 -4.05 -12.69
N LEU A 95 -19.95 -3.31 -12.70
CA LEU A 95 -21.28 -3.88 -12.83
C LEU A 95 -21.48 -4.34 -14.28
N PRO A 96 -21.91 -5.60 -14.51
CA PRO A 96 -22.21 -6.04 -15.86
C PRO A 96 -23.44 -5.30 -16.39
N VAL A 97 -23.32 -4.69 -17.57
CA VAL A 97 -24.44 -4.10 -18.31
C VAL A 97 -24.72 -5.00 -19.52
N PRO A 98 -25.89 -5.67 -19.59
CA PRO A 98 -26.22 -6.56 -20.69
C PRO A 98 -26.08 -5.88 -22.06
N GLY A 99 -25.42 -6.55 -23.00
CA GLY A 99 -25.22 -6.04 -24.37
C GLY A 99 -24.09 -5.02 -24.53
N VAL A 100 -23.53 -4.47 -23.45
CA VAL A 100 -22.43 -3.51 -23.53
C VAL A 100 -21.08 -4.23 -23.47
N LYS A 101 -20.27 -4.07 -24.51
CA LYS A 101 -18.85 -4.45 -24.49
C LYS A 101 -18.01 -3.19 -24.29
N TRP A 102 -17.27 -3.16 -23.19
CA TRP A 102 -16.32 -2.10 -22.88
C TRP A 102 -15.04 -2.33 -23.68
N ALA A 103 -14.78 -1.53 -24.72
CA ALA A 103 -13.67 -1.80 -25.64
C ALA A 103 -12.34 -1.22 -25.16
N LYS A 104 -12.35 0.03 -24.69
CA LYS A 104 -11.18 0.73 -24.14
C LYS A 104 -11.64 1.78 -23.16
N THR A 105 -10.89 1.92 -22.08
CA THR A 105 -11.23 2.81 -20.98
C THR A 105 -10.00 3.57 -20.57
N GLU A 106 -10.03 4.89 -20.73
CA GLU A 106 -9.06 5.78 -20.12
C GLU A 106 -9.68 6.36 -18.85
N SER A 107 -8.93 6.37 -17.76
CA SER A 107 -9.40 6.89 -16.50
C SER A 107 -8.41 7.89 -15.91
N THR A 108 -8.90 9.07 -15.55
CA THR A 108 -8.23 9.98 -14.63
C THR A 108 -8.98 9.93 -13.31
N GLN A 109 -8.26 9.77 -12.19
CA GLN A 109 -8.87 9.61 -10.88
C GLN A 109 -8.39 10.73 -9.97
N ARG A 110 -9.31 11.34 -9.23
CA ARG A 110 -9.00 12.15 -8.06
C ARG A 110 -9.39 11.34 -6.83
N VAL A 111 -8.42 11.05 -5.98
CA VAL A 111 -8.62 10.19 -4.81
C VAL A 111 -8.21 10.94 -3.55
N THR A 112 -9.02 10.79 -2.51
CA THR A 112 -8.81 11.24 -1.14
C THR A 112 -8.71 10.01 -0.27
N VAL A 113 -7.61 9.88 0.46
CA VAL A 113 -7.41 8.87 1.49
C VAL A 113 -8.04 9.39 2.78
N VAL A 114 -8.97 8.61 3.33
CA VAL A 114 -9.70 8.91 4.56
C VAL A 114 -9.36 7.84 5.60
N ASP A 115 -8.70 8.23 6.68
CA ASP A 115 -8.38 7.33 7.79
C ASP A 115 -9.09 7.77 9.06
N ASN A 116 -9.74 6.84 9.76
CA ASN A 116 -10.53 7.13 10.96
C ASN A 116 -11.50 8.33 10.78
N GLY A 117 -12.07 8.47 9.58
CA GLY A 117 -13.00 9.55 9.22
C GLY A 117 -12.33 10.86 8.76
N ASN A 118 -11.01 11.00 8.90
CA ASN A 118 -10.27 12.21 8.53
C ASN A 118 -9.69 12.10 7.12
N PRO A 119 -9.88 13.08 6.23
CA PRO A 119 -9.24 13.09 4.91
C PRO A 119 -7.75 13.45 5.08
N ILE A 120 -6.87 12.46 5.10
CA ILE A 120 -5.45 12.64 5.44
C ILE A 120 -4.56 12.98 4.25
N ALA A 121 -4.91 12.55 3.04
CA ALA A 121 -4.09 12.77 1.85
C ALA A 121 -4.94 12.72 0.57
N THR A 122 -4.39 13.27 -0.51
CA THR A 122 -5.02 13.26 -1.84
C THR A 122 -4.00 12.93 -2.92
N PHE A 123 -4.45 12.28 -3.99
CA PHE A 123 -3.64 12.10 -5.20
C PHE A 123 -4.51 12.19 -6.44
N ASN A 124 -3.89 12.57 -7.56
CA ASN A 124 -4.52 12.52 -8.87
C ASN A 124 -3.71 11.61 -9.76
N THR A 125 -4.33 10.58 -10.34
CA THR A 125 -3.66 9.70 -11.29
C THR A 125 -3.70 10.36 -12.66
N PRO A 126 -2.59 10.40 -13.43
CA PRO A 126 -2.67 10.81 -14.83
C PRO A 126 -3.52 9.80 -15.60
N SER A 127 -4.07 10.23 -16.74
CA SER A 127 -4.84 9.33 -17.62
C SER A 127 -3.98 8.12 -17.99
N SER A 128 -4.47 6.91 -17.72
CA SER A 128 -3.84 5.66 -18.12
C SER A 128 -4.85 4.78 -18.87
N PRO A 129 -4.41 4.08 -19.93
CA PRO A 129 -5.26 3.11 -20.61
C PRO A 129 -5.48 1.90 -19.69
N GLY A 130 -6.72 1.43 -19.64
CA GLY A 130 -7.11 0.17 -19.01
C GLY A 130 -7.76 -0.77 -20.00
N THR A 131 -7.78 -2.05 -19.63
CA THR A 131 -8.46 -3.12 -20.36
C THR A 131 -9.66 -3.60 -19.57
N VAL A 132 -10.76 -3.88 -20.26
CA VAL A 132 -11.95 -4.44 -19.62
C VAL A 132 -12.24 -5.81 -20.21
N THR A 133 -12.28 -6.83 -19.36
CA THR A 133 -12.64 -8.20 -19.72
C THR A 133 -13.87 -8.63 -18.93
N GLY A 134 -15.01 -8.75 -19.61
CA GLY A 134 -16.29 -9.00 -18.95
C GLY A 134 -16.66 -7.85 -18.01
N SER A 135 -16.72 -8.14 -16.72
CA SER A 135 -16.96 -7.17 -15.66
C SER A 135 -15.68 -6.74 -14.93
N SER A 136 -14.48 -7.12 -15.39
CA SER A 136 -13.23 -6.75 -14.72
C SER A 136 -12.51 -5.69 -15.54
N TYR A 137 -12.25 -4.53 -14.94
CA TYR A 137 -11.31 -3.54 -15.44
C TYR A 137 -9.94 -3.80 -14.82
N VAL A 138 -8.91 -3.74 -15.64
CA VAL A 138 -7.50 -3.83 -15.25
C VAL A 138 -6.76 -2.63 -15.83
N GLY A 139 -6.13 -1.84 -14.97
CA GLY A 139 -5.34 -0.67 -15.36
C GLY A 139 -4.04 -0.59 -14.57
N VAL A 140 -3.35 0.55 -14.70
CA VAL A 140 -2.11 0.84 -13.99
C VAL A 140 -2.24 2.17 -13.25
N VAL A 141 -1.64 2.26 -12.07
CA VAL A 141 -1.46 3.54 -11.38
C VAL A 141 -0.07 4.05 -11.72
N ASN A 142 -0.01 4.90 -12.74
CA ASN A 142 1.23 5.58 -13.09
C ASN A 142 1.74 6.41 -11.89
N LYS A 143 3.06 6.60 -11.83
CA LYS A 143 3.72 7.39 -10.78
C LYS A 143 3.03 8.76 -10.62
N CYS A 144 2.48 9.00 -9.44
CA CYS A 144 1.80 10.25 -9.12
C CYS A 144 2.03 10.64 -7.65
N PRO A 145 2.04 11.95 -7.32
CA PRO A 145 2.25 12.41 -5.97
C PRO A 145 1.00 12.20 -5.10
N LEU A 146 1.17 11.50 -3.98
CA LEU A 146 0.28 11.51 -2.83
C LEU A 146 0.66 12.69 -1.94
N LYS A 147 -0.24 13.67 -1.85
CA LYS A 147 -0.05 14.90 -1.08
C LYS A 147 -0.78 14.78 0.25
N ILE A 148 -0.06 14.99 1.35
CA ILE A 148 -0.67 15.09 2.68
C ILE A 148 -1.53 16.34 2.73
N ASN A 149 -2.74 16.24 3.24
CA ASN A 149 -3.63 17.38 3.36
C ASN A 149 -3.10 18.34 4.44
N PRO A 150 -3.09 19.66 4.21
CA PRO A 150 -2.58 20.62 5.19
C PRO A 150 -3.26 20.47 6.56
N GLY A 151 -2.46 20.39 7.63
CA GLY A 151 -2.95 20.21 9.00
C GLY A 151 -3.40 18.79 9.33
N GLN A 152 -3.12 17.81 8.47
CA GLN A 152 -3.41 16.39 8.68
C GLN A 152 -2.14 15.54 8.84
N GLU A 153 -0.99 16.17 9.08
CA GLU A 153 0.31 15.51 9.19
C GLU A 153 0.32 14.48 10.32
N GLU A 154 -0.27 14.78 11.48
CA GLU A 154 -0.35 13.85 12.60
C GLU A 154 -1.25 12.65 12.32
N ASN A 155 -2.41 12.88 11.68
CA ASN A 155 -3.31 11.80 11.27
C ASN A 155 -2.66 10.91 10.19
N PHE A 156 -1.90 11.52 9.27
CA PHE A 156 -1.15 10.79 8.27
C PHE A 156 -0.01 9.96 8.89
N VAL A 157 0.73 10.52 9.88
CA VAL A 157 1.71 9.76 10.65
C VAL A 157 1.05 8.60 11.38
N ALA A 158 -0.11 8.79 12.01
CA ALA A 158 -0.83 7.72 12.69
C ALA A 158 -1.25 6.60 11.72
N PHE A 159 -1.70 6.96 10.51
CA PHE A 159 -1.96 6.01 9.42
C PHE A 159 -0.70 5.22 9.06
N MET A 160 0.43 5.89 8.82
CA MET A 160 1.69 5.22 8.48
C MET A 160 2.22 4.33 9.60
N VAL A 161 2.09 4.74 10.86
CA VAL A 161 2.38 3.91 12.04
C VAL A 161 1.53 2.65 12.03
N ALA A 162 0.23 2.76 11.74
CA ALA A 162 -0.65 1.60 11.67
C ALA A 162 -0.20 0.62 10.56
N ILE A 163 0.18 1.12 9.39
CA ILE A 163 0.72 0.30 8.30
C ILE A 163 2.03 -0.40 8.70
N LEU A 164 2.95 0.29 9.37
CA LEU A 164 4.24 -0.27 9.77
C LEU A 164 4.13 -1.28 10.91
N THR A 165 3.21 -1.06 11.86
CA THR A 165 3.19 -1.82 13.12
C THR A 165 2.13 -2.92 13.18
N LYS A 166 1.01 -2.76 12.46
CA LYS A 166 -0.10 -3.72 12.49
C LYS A 166 0.01 -4.75 11.35
N PRO A 167 -0.57 -5.95 11.52
CA PRO A 167 -0.67 -6.93 10.44
C PRO A 167 -1.60 -6.48 9.32
N GLU A 168 -2.64 -5.71 9.65
CA GLU A 168 -3.59 -5.14 8.71
C GLU A 168 -4.13 -3.80 9.19
N HIS A 169 -4.57 -2.96 8.25
CA HIS A 169 -5.22 -1.69 8.54
C HIS A 169 -6.28 -1.37 7.50
N THR A 170 -7.48 -1.03 7.96
CA THR A 170 -8.61 -0.63 7.10
C THR A 170 -8.78 0.88 7.14
N TYR A 171 -8.83 1.50 5.97
CA TYR A 171 -9.11 2.91 5.77
C TYR A 171 -10.15 3.06 4.65
N SER A 172 -10.50 4.26 4.25
CA SER A 172 -11.42 4.50 3.12
C SER A 172 -10.76 5.34 2.04
N ILE A 173 -11.10 5.08 0.78
CA ILE A 173 -10.78 5.95 -0.36
C ILE A 173 -12.06 6.57 -0.88
N ARG A 174 -12.02 7.87 -1.14
CA ARG A 174 -13.13 8.64 -1.70
C ARG A 174 -12.65 9.44 -2.89
N GLY A 175 -13.49 9.64 -3.88
CA GLY A 175 -13.02 10.38 -5.03
C GLY A 175 -14.00 10.44 -6.16
N ASP A 176 -13.48 10.90 -7.29
CA ASP A 176 -14.19 10.94 -8.54
C ASP A 176 -13.31 10.43 -9.69
N ILE A 177 -13.93 9.69 -10.61
CA ILE A 177 -13.29 9.13 -11.79
C ILE A 177 -13.87 9.81 -13.02
N HIS A 178 -12.98 10.27 -13.88
CA HIS A 178 -13.30 10.68 -15.24
C HIS A 178 -12.95 9.53 -16.17
N ALA A 179 -13.99 8.85 -16.69
CA ALA A 179 -13.82 7.71 -17.58
C ALA A 179 -14.29 8.06 -19.01
N SER A 180 -13.48 7.70 -19.99
CA SER A 180 -13.86 7.68 -21.41
C SER A 180 -14.01 6.22 -21.83
N LEU A 181 -15.24 5.85 -22.20
CA LEU A 181 -15.66 4.49 -22.48
C LEU A 181 -15.98 4.37 -23.97
N GLN A 182 -15.29 3.48 -24.67
CA GLN A 182 -15.72 3.09 -26.02
C GLN A 182 -16.79 2.00 -25.92
N VAL A 183 -17.99 2.31 -26.41
CA VAL A 183 -19.15 1.44 -26.41
C VAL A 183 -19.46 1.00 -27.83
N ASN A 184 -19.54 -0.31 -28.03
CA ASN A 184 -20.10 -0.89 -29.25
C ASN A 184 -21.59 -1.11 -29.02
N ILE A 185 -22.43 -0.39 -29.76
CA ILE A 185 -23.88 -0.51 -29.64
C ILE A 185 -24.32 -1.80 -30.36
N PRO A 186 -25.02 -2.73 -29.67
CA PRO A 186 -25.54 -3.93 -30.30
C PRO A 186 -26.37 -3.60 -31.54
N PHE A 187 -26.28 -4.45 -32.56
CA PHE A 187 -27.05 -4.34 -33.81
C PHE A 187 -26.67 -3.17 -34.73
N THR A 188 -25.57 -2.46 -34.44
CA THR A 188 -24.98 -1.45 -35.33
C THR A 188 -23.45 -1.61 -35.37
N ASP A 189 -22.81 -1.25 -36.47
CA ASP A 189 -21.34 -1.13 -36.55
C ASP A 189 -20.82 0.20 -35.96
N LEU A 190 -21.67 0.94 -35.25
CA LEU A 190 -21.33 2.22 -34.65
C LEU A 190 -20.52 2.02 -33.37
N GLN A 191 -19.29 2.53 -33.38
CA GLN A 191 -18.50 2.76 -32.18
C GLN A 191 -18.76 4.19 -31.70
N THR A 192 -19.26 4.34 -30.48
CA THR A 192 -19.40 5.66 -29.84
C THR A 192 -18.51 5.76 -28.61
N SER A 193 -17.96 6.96 -28.38
CA SER A 193 -17.19 7.26 -27.18
C SER A 193 -18.09 7.98 -26.19
N LEU A 194 -18.33 7.35 -25.06
CA LEU A 194 -19.06 7.91 -23.93
C LEU A 194 -18.05 8.43 -22.90
N THR A 195 -17.99 9.74 -22.69
CA THR A 195 -17.24 10.31 -21.57
C THR A 195 -18.18 10.59 -20.41
N THR A 196 -17.98 9.89 -19.30
CA THR A 196 -18.70 10.10 -18.05
C THR A 196 -17.80 10.84 -17.07
N PRO A 197 -17.97 12.16 -16.90
CA PRO A 197 -17.19 12.91 -15.93
C PRO A 197 -17.69 12.62 -14.50
N ARG A 198 -16.76 12.67 -13.54
CA ARG A 198 -17.04 12.73 -12.10
C ARG A 198 -17.89 11.57 -11.54
N ILE A 199 -17.59 10.33 -11.92
CA ILE A 199 -18.18 9.16 -11.26
C ILE A 199 -17.64 9.10 -9.83
N ALA A 200 -18.47 9.42 -8.84
CA ALA A 200 -18.07 9.44 -7.45
C ALA A 200 -17.94 8.01 -6.87
N PHE A 201 -16.96 7.78 -5.99
CA PHE A 201 -16.81 6.52 -5.26
C PHE A 201 -16.44 6.75 -3.79
N ASP A 202 -16.80 5.78 -2.95
CA ASP A 202 -16.42 5.68 -1.53
C ASP A 202 -16.28 4.19 -1.19
N SER A 203 -15.08 3.77 -0.80
CA SER A 203 -14.76 2.36 -0.56
C SER A 203 -13.90 2.21 0.68
N PRO A 204 -14.21 1.27 1.60
CA PRO A 204 -13.20 0.79 2.51
C PRO A 204 -12.11 0.04 1.72
N VAL A 205 -10.87 0.08 2.20
CA VAL A 205 -9.73 -0.67 1.68
C VAL A 205 -8.96 -1.22 2.87
N THR A 206 -8.70 -2.53 2.87
CA THR A 206 -7.88 -3.18 3.89
C THR A 206 -6.53 -3.53 3.30
N LEU A 207 -5.46 -3.09 3.95
CA LEU A 207 -4.08 -3.33 3.54
C LEU A 207 -3.44 -4.33 4.48
N LYS A 208 -2.60 -5.21 3.94
CA LYS A 208 -1.62 -5.94 4.74
C LYS A 208 -0.49 -4.99 5.12
N GLY A 209 -0.31 -4.78 6.41
CA GLY A 209 0.79 -4.00 6.97
C GLY A 209 2.08 -4.81 7.09
N PHE A 210 3.12 -4.20 7.65
CA PHE A 210 4.42 -4.82 7.86
C PHE A 210 4.48 -5.67 9.14
N ASN A 211 3.50 -5.53 10.02
CA ASN A 211 3.44 -6.25 11.30
C ASN A 211 4.72 -6.11 12.15
N SER A 212 5.35 -4.93 12.14
CA SER A 212 6.61 -4.67 12.83
C SER A 212 7.78 -5.57 12.39
N PHE A 213 7.77 -6.08 11.15
CA PHE A 213 8.82 -6.94 10.59
C PHE A 213 9.16 -8.13 11.50
N PRO A 214 8.21 -9.06 11.73
CA PRO A 214 8.34 -10.11 12.74
C PRO A 214 9.44 -11.13 12.42
N LYS A 215 10.01 -11.07 11.21
CA LYS A 215 11.06 -11.96 10.74
C LYS A 215 12.15 -11.15 10.06
N VAL A 216 13.28 -11.01 10.75
CA VAL A 216 14.52 -10.46 10.22
C VAL A 216 15.64 -11.42 10.57
N ASP A 217 16.34 -11.90 9.54
CA ASP A 217 17.38 -12.89 9.68
C ASP A 217 18.75 -12.25 9.49
N PHE A 218 19.70 -12.57 10.36
CA PHE A 218 21.11 -12.30 10.11
C PHE A 218 21.62 -13.24 9.01
N VAL A 219 22.16 -12.69 7.91
CA VAL A 219 22.63 -13.50 6.78
C VAL A 219 24.13 -13.72 6.87
N LYS A 220 24.91 -12.64 6.97
CA LYS A 220 26.37 -12.72 7.05
C LYS A 220 26.99 -11.47 7.67
N LEU A 221 28.17 -11.70 8.23
CA LEU A 221 29.12 -10.66 8.61
C LEU A 221 29.96 -10.28 7.38
N ASP A 222 29.95 -8.99 7.02
CA ASP A 222 30.78 -8.48 5.92
C ASP A 222 32.10 -7.88 6.45
N ASP A 223 32.03 -7.11 7.54
CA ASP A 223 33.21 -6.53 8.20
C ASP A 223 32.95 -6.31 9.69
N PHE A 224 34.00 -6.38 10.50
CA PHE A 224 33.92 -6.13 11.93
C PHE A 224 35.23 -5.60 12.50
N ALA A 225 35.18 -4.38 13.03
CA ALA A 225 36.33 -3.68 13.58
C ALA A 225 36.04 -3.16 14.99
N PHE A 226 37.08 -3.17 15.83
CA PHE A 226 37.08 -2.53 17.15
C PHE A 226 38.34 -1.68 17.26
N ASP A 227 38.15 -0.40 17.57
CA ASP A 227 39.25 0.50 17.87
C ASP A 227 39.44 0.56 19.40
N PRO A 228 40.52 -0.05 19.93
CA PRO A 228 40.76 -0.06 21.38
C PRO A 228 41.09 1.33 21.94
N ALA A 229 41.52 2.29 21.11
CA ALA A 229 41.83 3.63 21.58
C ALA A 229 40.56 4.46 21.84
N THR A 230 39.55 4.31 21.00
CA THR A 230 38.28 5.04 21.12
C THR A 230 37.17 4.22 21.78
N GLY A 231 37.33 2.90 21.86
CA GLY A 231 36.30 1.97 22.32
C GLY A 231 35.13 1.81 21.32
N VAL A 232 35.26 2.36 20.11
CA VAL A 232 34.24 2.27 19.07
C VAL A 232 34.34 0.93 18.36
N TYR A 233 33.21 0.23 18.21
CA TYR A 233 33.09 -0.89 17.28
C TYR A 233 32.28 -0.48 16.06
N THR A 234 32.65 -1.04 14.90
CA THR A 234 31.90 -0.94 13.64
C THR A 234 31.64 -2.33 13.11
N LEU A 235 30.37 -2.60 12.78
CA LEU A 235 29.88 -3.86 12.29
C LEU A 235 29.15 -3.63 10.97
N THR A 236 29.64 -4.21 9.88
CA THR A 236 28.93 -4.24 8.60
C THR A 236 28.36 -5.63 8.39
N ALA A 237 27.05 -5.73 8.25
CA ALA A 237 26.37 -7.01 8.10
C ALA A 237 25.25 -6.93 7.05
N THR A 238 25.05 -8.06 6.38
CA THR A 238 23.89 -8.27 5.51
C THR A 238 22.82 -9.01 6.30
N ILE A 239 21.60 -8.47 6.27
CA ILE A 239 20.41 -9.03 6.91
C ILE A 239 19.33 -9.28 5.84
N ASN A 240 18.42 -10.22 6.09
CA ASN A 240 17.25 -10.46 5.27
C ASN A 240 15.99 -10.01 6.00
N ILE A 241 15.35 -8.96 5.50
CA ILE A 241 14.07 -8.45 6.02
C ILE A 241 12.93 -9.06 5.22
N HIS A 242 12.06 -9.81 5.89
CA HIS A 242 10.89 -10.43 5.27
C HIS A 242 9.73 -9.44 5.25
N ASN A 243 9.44 -8.86 4.09
CA ASN A 243 8.31 -7.97 3.90
C ASN A 243 7.04 -8.78 3.58
N LEU A 244 6.18 -8.91 4.59
CA LEU A 244 4.88 -9.60 4.48
C LEU A 244 3.76 -8.70 3.95
N SER A 245 4.02 -7.41 3.78
CA SER A 245 3.05 -6.46 3.25
C SER A 245 2.88 -6.61 1.73
N GLN A 246 1.86 -5.95 1.18
CA GLN A 246 1.67 -5.83 -0.27
C GLN A 246 2.33 -4.57 -0.86
N PHE A 247 3.19 -3.91 -0.07
CA PHE A 247 3.85 -2.67 -0.45
C PHE A 247 5.29 -2.91 -0.88
N VAL A 248 5.72 -2.12 -1.86
CA VAL A 248 7.12 -1.89 -2.16
C VAL A 248 7.49 -0.50 -1.65
N LEU A 249 8.42 -0.40 -0.70
CA LEU A 249 8.83 0.88 -0.14
C LEU A 249 10.20 1.29 -0.64
N SER A 250 10.34 2.56 -1.04
CA SER A 250 11.64 3.23 -1.17
C SER A 250 11.79 4.25 -0.04
N LEU A 251 12.66 3.94 0.92
CA LEU A 251 12.82 4.68 2.18
C LEU A 251 14.07 5.57 2.18
N GLY A 252 15.06 5.25 1.34
CA GLY A 252 16.34 5.99 1.29
C GLY A 252 17.26 5.60 2.44
N GLU A 253 18.01 6.56 2.97
CA GLU A 253 18.82 6.33 4.15
C GLU A 253 17.94 6.28 5.41
N ILE A 254 18.05 5.18 6.16
CA ILE A 254 17.36 4.97 7.42
C ILE A 254 18.35 4.69 8.52
N ILE A 255 18.12 5.32 9.67
CA ILE A 255 18.93 5.17 10.88
C ILE A 255 18.05 4.59 11.98
N PHE A 256 18.52 3.52 12.62
CA PHE A 256 17.90 2.94 13.80
C PHE A 256 18.82 3.09 15.00
N ARG A 257 18.25 3.25 16.19
CA ARG A 257 18.97 2.95 17.42
C ARG A 257 19.09 1.44 17.54
N VAL A 258 20.26 0.97 17.92
CA VAL A 258 20.46 -0.44 18.29
C VAL A 258 20.38 -0.52 19.79
N ALA A 259 19.44 -1.31 20.28
CA ALA A 259 19.32 -1.62 21.70
C ALA A 259 19.63 -3.09 21.96
N ASP A 260 20.14 -3.37 23.15
CA ASP A 260 20.28 -4.74 23.64
C ASP A 260 18.91 -5.36 23.99
N LYS A 261 18.91 -6.62 24.44
CA LYS A 261 17.69 -7.32 24.88
C LYS A 261 16.97 -6.67 26.07
N THR A 262 17.63 -5.80 26.82
CA THR A 262 17.02 -5.04 27.94
C THR A 262 16.36 -3.75 27.45
N GLY A 263 16.62 -3.35 26.20
CA GLY A 263 16.14 -2.11 25.60
C GLY A 263 17.09 -0.93 25.77
N SER A 264 18.28 -1.15 26.36
CA SER A 264 19.30 -0.11 26.52
C SER A 264 20.00 0.16 25.19
N VAL A 265 20.11 1.42 24.79
CA VAL A 265 20.71 1.80 23.50
C VAL A 265 22.23 1.62 23.55
N VAL A 266 22.76 0.79 22.65
CA VAL A 266 24.19 0.41 22.57
C VAL A 266 24.88 0.91 21.29
N GLY A 267 24.13 1.50 20.36
CA GLY A 267 24.66 2.00 19.10
C GLY A 267 23.62 2.57 18.13
N LEU A 268 24.06 2.83 16.91
CA LEU A 268 23.24 3.24 15.77
C LEU A 268 23.48 2.30 14.60
N ALA A 269 22.41 1.94 13.88
CA ALA A 269 22.47 1.19 12.64
C ALA A 269 22.04 2.10 11.49
N THR A 270 22.85 2.19 10.45
CA THR A 270 22.53 2.94 9.23
C THR A 270 22.39 1.97 8.06
N VAL A 271 21.28 2.09 7.33
CA VAL A 271 21.02 1.37 6.08
C VAL A 271 20.86 2.41 4.98
N LYS A 272 21.75 2.38 3.98
CA LYS A 272 21.68 3.27 2.82
C LYS A 272 20.75 2.71 1.76
N ASP A 273 20.06 3.60 1.05
CA ASP A 273 19.19 3.28 -0.10
C ASP A 273 18.20 2.13 0.17
N MET A 274 17.64 2.11 1.38
CA MET A 274 16.74 1.06 1.83
C MET A 274 15.51 0.98 0.93
N LYS A 275 15.37 -0.17 0.27
CA LYS A 275 14.21 -0.53 -0.56
C LYS A 275 13.69 -1.87 -0.12
N LEU A 276 12.40 -1.93 0.20
CA LEU A 276 11.73 -3.15 0.62
C LEU A 276 10.75 -3.57 -0.47
N LYS A 277 11.08 -4.62 -1.21
CA LYS A 277 10.17 -5.34 -2.10
C LYS A 277 9.33 -6.32 -1.30
N MET A 278 8.26 -6.84 -1.89
CA MET A 278 7.51 -7.95 -1.29
C MET A 278 8.40 -9.20 -1.16
N GLY A 279 8.30 -9.92 -0.04
CA GLY A 279 9.12 -11.10 0.23
C GLY A 279 10.49 -10.79 0.85
N ASP A 280 11.51 -11.52 0.42
CA ASP A 280 12.88 -11.44 0.96
C ASP A 280 13.62 -10.19 0.47
N ASN A 281 14.27 -9.47 1.40
CA ASN A 281 15.06 -8.28 1.11
C ASN A 281 16.42 -8.35 1.79
N HIS A 282 17.47 -8.58 1.01
CA HIS A 282 18.84 -8.57 1.49
C HIS A 282 19.35 -7.14 1.53
N VAL A 283 19.57 -6.62 2.73
CA VAL A 283 20.05 -5.25 2.96
C VAL A 283 21.33 -5.25 3.78
N THR A 284 22.26 -4.38 3.43
CA THR A 284 23.50 -4.19 4.18
C THR A 284 23.35 -3.01 5.13
N GLY A 285 23.55 -3.26 6.41
CA GLY A 285 23.55 -2.25 7.46
C GLY A 285 24.93 -2.08 8.07
N ILE A 286 25.23 -0.87 8.52
CA ILE A 286 26.43 -0.53 9.28
C ILE A 286 26.00 -0.15 10.69
N VAL A 287 26.44 -0.90 11.68
CA VAL A 287 26.22 -0.61 13.10
C VAL A 287 27.49 0.00 13.69
N THR A 288 27.34 1.12 14.40
CA THR A 288 28.41 1.74 15.19
C THR A 288 27.97 1.87 16.64
N GLY A 289 28.88 1.62 17.57
CA GLY A 289 28.60 1.74 19.00
C GLY A 289 29.87 1.80 19.85
N THR A 290 29.71 2.06 21.14
CA THR A 290 30.81 2.20 22.10
C THR A 290 30.72 1.23 23.28
N SER A 291 29.69 0.36 23.30
CA SER A 291 29.51 -0.62 24.36
C SER A 291 30.48 -1.80 24.18
N LYS A 292 31.52 -1.87 25.03
CA LYS A 292 32.45 -3.01 25.07
C LYS A 292 31.72 -4.31 25.43
N GLU A 293 30.76 -4.25 26.35
CA GLU A 293 29.95 -5.41 26.73
C GLU A 293 29.19 -5.98 25.54
N MET A 294 28.64 -5.11 24.69
CA MET A 294 27.96 -5.53 23.48
C MET A 294 28.92 -6.19 22.48
N TYR A 295 30.10 -5.61 22.29
CA TYR A 295 31.15 -6.19 21.46
C TYR A 295 31.57 -7.59 21.93
N ASP A 296 31.85 -7.73 23.23
CA ASP A 296 32.25 -8.99 23.85
C ASP A 296 31.12 -10.03 23.72
N THR A 297 29.86 -9.63 23.92
CA THR A 297 28.70 -10.53 23.81
C THR A 297 28.53 -11.01 22.36
N LEU A 298 28.56 -10.10 21.39
CA LEU A 298 28.44 -10.44 19.98
C LEU A 298 29.55 -11.36 19.49
N THR A 299 30.77 -11.26 20.03
CA THR A 299 31.90 -12.12 19.63
C THR A 299 31.93 -13.48 20.31
N THR A 300 31.36 -13.61 21.50
CA THR A 300 31.45 -14.83 22.31
C THR A 300 30.23 -15.71 22.22
N THR A 301 29.04 -15.13 22.35
CA THR A 301 27.77 -15.86 22.54
C THR A 301 26.69 -15.48 21.54
N GLY A 302 26.82 -14.33 20.88
CA GLY A 302 25.73 -13.74 20.12
C GLY A 302 24.67 -13.17 21.05
N ASP A 303 23.76 -12.35 20.51
CA ASP A 303 22.63 -11.84 21.28
C ASP A 303 21.48 -11.44 20.35
N THR A 304 20.32 -11.19 20.94
CA THR A 304 19.25 -10.47 20.26
C THR A 304 19.46 -8.97 20.41
N ILE A 305 19.50 -8.28 19.27
CA ILE A 305 19.47 -6.82 19.19
C ILE A 305 18.10 -6.35 18.76
N ILE A 306 17.74 -5.15 19.18
CA ILE A 306 16.47 -4.51 18.82
C ILE A 306 16.80 -3.26 18.02
N PHE A 307 16.39 -3.22 16.75
CA PHE A 307 16.39 -2.01 15.96
C PHE A 307 15.18 -1.16 16.35
N GLN A 308 15.45 0.05 16.82
CA GLN A 308 14.48 0.99 17.36
C GLN A 308 14.43 2.23 16.48
N GLY A 309 13.26 2.54 15.91
CA GLY A 309 13.08 3.84 15.27
C GLY A 309 13.02 4.97 16.29
N PHE A 310 13.35 6.19 15.85
CA PHE A 310 13.37 7.40 16.68
C PHE A 310 13.18 8.66 15.81
N ASP A 311 13.02 9.81 16.46
CA ASP A 311 12.96 11.11 15.79
C ASP A 311 14.34 11.44 15.20
N GLY A 312 14.47 11.35 13.87
CA GLY A 312 15.75 11.35 13.16
C GLY A 312 16.09 10.04 12.43
N SER A 313 15.23 9.02 12.48
CA SER A 313 15.41 7.78 11.73
C SER A 313 15.42 7.95 10.20
N SER A 314 14.93 9.06 9.68
CA SER A 314 14.91 9.35 8.24
C SER A 314 15.09 10.86 8.02
N PRO A 315 15.69 11.29 6.89
CA PRO A 315 15.66 12.69 6.47
C PRO A 315 14.23 13.20 6.22
N ASN A 316 13.28 12.33 5.89
CA ASN A 316 11.88 12.69 5.77
C ASN A 316 11.22 12.68 7.17
N PRO A 317 10.74 13.83 7.69
CA PRO A 317 10.23 13.94 9.05
C PRO A 317 8.93 13.15 9.29
N ILE A 318 8.07 12.99 8.27
CA ILE A 318 6.85 12.17 8.38
C ILE A 318 7.23 10.70 8.54
N LEU A 319 8.19 10.23 7.73
CA LEU A 319 8.70 8.87 7.83
C LEU A 319 9.43 8.63 9.16
N ALA A 320 10.29 9.55 9.58
CA ALA A 320 11.02 9.46 10.86
C ALA A 320 10.06 9.32 12.06
N LYS A 321 9.03 10.17 12.14
CA LYS A 321 7.98 10.06 13.17
C LYS A 321 7.24 8.73 13.08
N SER A 322 6.91 8.28 11.87
CA SER A 322 6.20 7.00 11.65
C SER A 322 7.02 5.77 12.04
N LEU A 323 8.35 5.86 12.00
CA LEU A 323 9.26 4.79 12.43
C LEU A 323 9.49 4.74 13.95
N THR A 324 9.21 5.82 14.69
CA THR A 324 9.45 5.89 16.16
C THR A 324 8.88 4.71 16.98
N PRO A 325 7.64 4.23 16.74
CA PRO A 325 7.11 3.08 17.48
C PRO A 325 7.69 1.73 17.03
N LEU A 326 8.47 1.69 15.95
CA LEU A 326 9.01 0.45 15.42
C LEU A 326 10.08 -0.14 16.35
N ARG A 327 9.94 -1.44 16.59
CA ARG A 327 10.85 -2.28 17.38
C ARG A 327 11.02 -3.60 16.63
N VAL A 328 12.21 -3.82 16.05
CA VAL A 328 12.49 -5.01 15.26
C VAL A 328 13.58 -5.83 15.95
N PRO A 329 13.23 -6.93 16.63
CA PRO A 329 14.23 -7.82 17.21
C PRO A 329 14.91 -8.64 16.10
N MET A 330 16.21 -8.86 16.23
CA MET A 330 16.99 -9.73 15.36
C MET A 330 18.05 -10.46 16.19
N TYR A 331 18.12 -11.77 16.02
CA TYR A 331 19.19 -12.57 16.62
C TYR A 331 20.45 -12.47 15.77
N VAL A 332 21.56 -12.09 16.39
CA VAL A 332 22.91 -12.10 15.79
C VAL A 332 23.67 -13.27 16.39
N PRO A 333 24.11 -14.26 15.59
CA PRO A 333 24.92 -15.36 16.09
C PRO A 333 26.30 -14.85 16.56
N PRO A 334 27.04 -15.64 17.36
CA PRO A 334 28.42 -15.31 17.71
C PRO A 334 29.25 -14.98 16.47
N LEU A 335 29.84 -13.79 16.46
CA LEU A 335 30.65 -13.26 15.39
C LEU A 335 32.09 -13.73 15.58
N SER A 336 32.58 -14.54 14.66
CA SER A 336 34.01 -14.82 14.59
C SER A 336 34.71 -13.59 13.98
N PRO A 337 35.72 -12.99 14.63
CA PRO A 337 36.48 -11.93 14.00
C PRO A 337 37.09 -12.45 12.69
N PRO A 338 37.18 -11.60 11.65
CA PRO A 338 37.80 -12.00 10.40
C PRO A 338 39.20 -12.55 10.69
N LYS A 339 39.54 -13.69 10.08
CA LYS A 339 40.89 -14.25 10.19
C LYS A 339 41.86 -13.20 9.67
N ALA A 340 42.75 -12.74 10.54
CA ALA A 340 43.85 -11.83 10.19
C ALA A 340 44.73 -12.42 9.09
#